data_AF-A0A7Y0S599-F1
#
_entry.id   AF-A0A7Y0S599-F1
#
_cell.length_a   1.000
_cell.length_b   1.000
_cell.length_c   1.000
_cell.angle_alpha   90.00
_cell.angle_beta   90.00
_cell.angle_gamma   90.00
#
_symmetry.space_group_name_H-M   'P 1'
#
loop_
_entity.id
_entity.type
_entity.pdbx_description
1 polymer ?
#
loop_
_entity_poly.entity_id
_entity_poly.type
_entity_poly.pdbx_seq_one_letter_code
_entity_poly.pdbx_strand_id
1 'polypeptide(L)' 'YAFSRVNRNQYEKFGAITEFLTCYDLDVDADVERFVVAKSQGQIIACGGLAGSTLKSIAIDPALQGTGFSLRLMTELTT' A
#
# COMPACT_ATOMS: atom_id res chain seq x y z
N TYR A 1 3.15 -13.72 0.65
CA TYR A 1 3.08 -12.34 0.12
C TYR A 1 4.48 -11.76 0.01
N ALA A 2 4.68 -10.78 -0.87
CA ALA A 2 5.94 -10.07 -1.04
C ALA A 2 5.69 -8.56 -1.02
N PHE A 3 6.49 -7.80 -0.26
CA PHE A 3 6.43 -6.35 -0.26
C PHE A 3 7.23 -5.79 -1.44
N SER A 4 6.70 -4.74 -2.04
CA SER A 4 7.32 -4.03 -3.14
C SER A 4 7.16 -2.54 -2.91
N ARG A 5 8.27 -1.81 -3.01
CA ARG A 5 8.28 -0.36 -2.90
C ARG A 5 8.02 0.22 -4.28
N VAL A 6 7.02 1.08 -4.37
CA VAL A 6 6.57 1.74 -5.58
C VAL A 6 6.76 3.23 -5.38
N ASN A 7 7.55 3.85 -6.23
CA ASN A 7 7.69 5.30 -6.26
C ASN A 7 6.64 5.88 -7.23
N ARG A 8 6.31 7.16 -7.05
CA ARG A 8 5.48 7.95 -7.97
C ARG A 8 5.87 7.78 -9.45
N ASN A 9 7.15 7.61 -9.75
CA ASN A 9 7.63 7.48 -11.13
C ASN A 9 7.30 6.12 -11.78
N GLN A 10 6.78 5.14 -11.02
CA GLN A 10 6.36 3.83 -11.55
C GLN A 10 4.84 3.84 -11.82
N TYR A 11 4.45 4.59 -12.86
CA TYR A 11 3.04 4.79 -13.25
C TYR A 11 2.25 3.50 -13.44
N GLU A 12 2.86 2.45 -14.03
CA GLU A 12 2.20 1.16 -14.26
C GLU A 12 1.77 0.47 -12.95
N LYS A 13 2.62 0.53 -11.92
CA LYS A 13 2.28 -0.05 -10.61
C LYS A 13 1.32 0.84 -9.84
N PHE A 14 1.36 2.14 -10.09
CA PHE A 14 0.50 3.13 -9.47
C PHE A 14 -0.97 2.92 -9.85
N GLY A 15 -1.26 2.60 -11.12
CA GLY A 15 -2.62 2.28 -11.56
C GLY A 15 -3.25 1.15 -10.74
N ALA A 16 -2.52 0.05 -10.53
CA ALA A 16 -2.99 -1.08 -9.71
C ALA A 16 -3.20 -0.70 -8.23
N ILE A 17 -2.43 0.24 -7.69
CA ILE A 17 -2.58 0.74 -6.32
C ILE A 17 -3.84 1.58 -6.21
N THR A 18 -4.06 2.49 -7.15
CA THR A 18 -5.25 3.33 -7.21
C THR A 18 -6.51 2.47 -7.33
N GLU A 19 -6.54 1.49 -8.24
CA GLU A 19 -7.68 0.57 -8.36
C GLU A 19 -7.95 -0.19 -7.05
N PHE A 20 -6.90 -0.68 -6.39
CA PHE A 20 -7.04 -1.34 -5.10
C PHE A 20 -7.61 -0.39 -4.04
N LEU A 21 -7.08 0.82 -3.91
CA LEU A 21 -7.56 1.82 -2.96
C LEU A 21 -9.02 2.20 -3.23
N THR A 22 -9.41 2.38 -4.49
CA THR A 22 -10.79 2.69 -4.88
C THR A 22 -11.76 1.60 -4.43
N CYS A 23 -11.37 0.32 -4.45
CA CYS A 23 -12.18 -0.76 -3.88
C CYS A 23 -12.44 -0.62 -2.37
N TYR A 24 -11.59 0.13 -1.65
CA TYR A 24 -11.73 0.44 -0.22
C TYR A 24 -12.23 1.87 0.04
N ASP A 25 -12.79 2.54 -0.97
CA ASP A 25 -13.23 3.95 -0.88
C ASP A 25 -12.09 4.92 -0.49
N LEU A 26 -10.86 4.55 -0.82
CA LEU A 26 -9.66 5.33 -0.58
C LEU A 26 -9.10 5.84 -1.90
N ASP A 27 -8.39 6.95 -1.82
CA ASP A 27 -7.67 7.53 -2.95
C ASP A 27 -6.18 7.69 -2.62
N VAL A 28 -5.39 7.97 -3.65
CA VAL A 28 -3.96 8.22 -3.51
C VAL A 28 -3.74 9.71 -3.31
N ASP A 29 -3.32 10.10 -2.11
CA ASP A 29 -2.87 11.47 -1.86
C ASP A 29 -1.66 11.83 -2.75
N ALA A 30 -1.72 13.01 -3.39
CA ALA A 30 -0.63 13.53 -4.23
C ALA A 30 0.66 13.84 -3.44
N ASP A 31 0.54 14.02 -2.12
CA ASP A 31 1.64 14.24 -1.18
C ASP A 31 2.39 12.95 -0.80
N VAL A 32 1.93 11.78 -1.25
CA VAL A 32 2.64 10.52 -0.97
C VAL A 32 3.87 10.40 -1.85
N GLU A 33 5.03 10.32 -1.21
CA GLU A 33 6.32 10.22 -1.89
C GLU A 33 6.64 8.77 -2.26
N ARG A 34 6.26 7.83 -1.38
CA ARG A 34 6.54 6.40 -1.54
C ARG A 34 5.33 5.55 -1.16
N PHE A 35 5.08 4.54 -1.96
CA PHE A 35 4.13 3.48 -1.65
C PHE A 35 4.83 2.17 -1.33
N VAL A 36 4.27 1.42 -0.41
CA VAL A 36 4.60 0.02 -0.16
C VAL A 36 3.36 -0.80 -0.49
N VAL A 37 3.50 -1.75 -1.40
CA VAL A 37 2.43 -2.69 -1.74
C VAL A 37 2.83 -4.09 -1.35
N ALA A 38 1.88 -4.86 -0.85
CA ALA A 38 2.03 -6.29 -0.67
C ALA A 38 1.27 -7.01 -1.76
N LYS A 39 1.98 -7.85 -2.51
CA LYS A 39 1.40 -8.72 -3.52
C LYS A 39 1.42 -10.17 -3.06
N SER A 40 0.33 -10.88 -3.29
CA SER A 40 0.21 -12.32 -3.05
C SER A 40 -0.41 -12.96 -4.28
N GLN A 41 0.23 -14.01 -4.82
CA GLN A 41 -0.23 -14.70 -6.03
C GLN A 41 -0.54 -13.77 -7.22
N GLY A 42 0.19 -12.65 -7.33
CA GLY A 42 0.00 -11.66 -8.40
C GLY A 42 -1.04 -10.57 -8.11
N GLN A 43 -1.85 -10.70 -7.05
CA GLN A 43 -2.84 -9.71 -6.65
C GLN A 43 -2.33 -8.82 -5.50
N ILE A 44 -2.76 -7.57 -5.48
CA ILE A 44 -2.50 -6.67 -4.34
C ILE A 44 -3.43 -7.09 -3.22
N ILE A 45 -2.85 -7.38 -2.06
CA ILE A 45 -3.57 -7.74 -0.83
C ILE A 45 -3.43 -6.64 0.23
N ALA A 46 -2.51 -5.69 0.03
CA ALA A 46 -2.40 -4.50 0.85
C ALA A 46 -1.57 -3.44 0.14
N CYS A 47 -1.83 -2.18 0.47
CA CYS A 47 -1.01 -1.05 0.12
C CYS A 47 -0.95 -0.05 1.26
N GLY A 48 0.11 0.75 1.30
CA GLY A 48 0.22 1.92 2.14
C GLY A 48 1.11 2.96 1.50
N GLY A 49 0.74 4.22 1.67
CA GLY A 49 1.52 5.38 1.29
C GLY A 49 2.26 5.97 2.48
N LEU A 50 3.45 6.51 2.23
CA LEU A 50 4.21 7.33 3.16
C LEU A 50 4.40 8.72 2.56
N ALA A 51 3.90 9.73 3.26
CA ALA A 51 4.10 11.15 2.98
C ALA A 51 4.95 11.74 4.12
N GLY A 52 6.26 11.88 3.91
CA GLY A 52 7.22 12.22 4.97
C GLY A 52 7.19 11.22 6.13
N SER A 53 6.66 11.63 7.28
CA SER A 53 6.50 10.79 8.48
C SER A 53 5.07 10.29 8.69
N THR A 54 4.14 10.63 7.80
CA THR A 54 2.72 10.32 7.95
C THR A 54 2.35 9.18 7.01
N LEU A 55 1.76 8.14 7.60
CA LEU A 55 1.18 7.03 6.86
C LEU A 55 -0.17 7.45 6.28
N LYS A 56 -0.35 7.28 4.96
CA LYS A 56 -1.56 7.64 4.22
C LYS A 56 -1.97 6.53 3.27
N SER A 57 -3.19 6.58 2.73
CA SER A 57 -3.69 5.63 1.71
C SER A 57 -3.37 4.16 2.07
N ILE A 58 -3.67 3.76 3.30
CA ILE A 58 -3.45 2.40 3.79
C ILE A 58 -4.73 1.59 3.59
N ALA A 59 -4.62 0.54 2.79
CA ALA A 59 -5.67 -0.46 2.60
C ALA A 59 -5.07 -1.86 2.78
N ILE A 60 -5.78 -2.73 3.48
CA ILE A 60 -5.34 -4.10 3.75
C ILE A 60 -6.55 -5.00 3.55
N ASP A 61 -6.33 -6.11 2.87
CA ASP A 61 -7.36 -7.14 2.69
C ASP A 61 -7.90 -7.58 4.06
N PRO A 62 -9.23 -7.53 4.27
CA PRO A 62 -9.84 -7.90 5.53
C PRO A 62 -9.52 -9.34 5.95
N ALA A 63 -9.21 -10.24 5.02
CA ALA A 63 -8.77 -11.60 5.32
C ALA A 63 -7.42 -11.65 6.07
N LEU A 64 -6.64 -10.56 6.04
CA LEU A 64 -5.36 -10.43 6.72
C LEU A 64 -5.44 -9.62 8.02
N GLN A 65 -6.59 -9.00 8.31
CA GLN A 65 -6.80 -8.34 9.59
C GLN A 65 -6.72 -9.36 10.74
N GLY A 66 -6.12 -8.97 11.85
CA GLY A 66 -5.94 -9.84 13.02
C GLY A 66 -4.73 -10.79 12.95
N THR A 67 -4.01 -10.87 11.82
CA THR A 67 -2.80 -11.71 11.68
C THR A 67 -1.50 -11.01 12.08
N GLY A 68 -1.57 -9.73 12.46
CA GLY A 68 -0.40 -8.87 12.68
C GLY A 68 0.22 -8.30 11.39
N PHE A 69 -0.41 -8.55 10.24
CA PHE A 69 0.04 -8.06 8.94
C PHE A 69 0.14 -6.53 8.88
N SER A 70 -0.83 -5.83 9.47
CA SER A 70 -0.85 -4.36 9.54
C SER A 70 0.41 -3.79 10.17
N LEU A 71 0.91 -4.44 11.23
CA LEU A 71 2.13 -4.02 11.93
C LEU A 71 3.37 -4.18 11.03
N ARG A 72 3.45 -5.29 10.27
CA ARG A 72 4.54 -5.48 9.30
C ARG A 72 4.50 -4.44 8.19
N LEU A 73 3.31 -4.14 7.65
CA LEU A 73 3.16 -3.11 6.62
C LEU A 73 3.61 -1.73 7.13
N MET A 74 3.20 -1.36 8.35
CA MET A 74 3.63 -0.10 8.99
C MET A 74 5.15 -0.04 9.20
N THR A 75 5.76 -1.17 9.58
CA THR A 75 7.22 -1.25 9.75
C THR A 75 7.95 -1.07 8.41
N GLU A 76 7.47 -1.70 7.34
CA GLU A 76 8.04 -1.54 5.99
C GLU A 76 7.87 -0.13 5.42
N LEU A 77 6.82 0.58 5.84
CA LEU A 77 6.61 1.97 5.47
C LEU A 77 7.56 2.92 6.21
N THR A 78 8.05 2.54 7.38
CA THR A 78 8.92 3.38 8.23
C THR A 78 10.40 3.01 8.16
N THR A 79 10.76 1.94 7.45
CA THR A 79 12.12 1.39 7.29
C THR A 79 12.70 1.65 5.90
#